data_AF-G8XAS8-F1
#
_entry.id   AF-G8XAS8-F1
#
_cell.length_a   1.000
_cell.length_b   1.000
_cell.length_c   1.000
_cell.angle_alpha   90.00
_cell.angle_beta   90.00
_cell.angle_gamma   90.00
#
_symmetry.space_group_name_H-M   'P 1'
#
loop_
_entity.id
_entity.type
_entity.pdbx_description
1 polymer ?
#
loop_
_entity_poly.entity_id
_entity_poly.type
_entity_poly.pdbx_seq_one_letter_code
_entity_poly.pdbx_strand_id
1 'polypeptide(L)'
;MKTIYKSPEEISKRDKNKPSIFLAGSIEMNKAIDWQSNCEEKLSDQYTIFNPRRKSWDSSWEQKIENPDFKAQVLWELNALEESDIIIMYFAEDTKSPISLLEFGLYAKSKKMKVVVDKAFWRKGNIDIVCEKYGIEQFDNLDILINSLIKRNQIKENQEVL
;
A
#
# COMPACT_ATOMS: atom_id res chain seq x y z
N MET A 1 8.27 -3.36 19.57
CA MET A 1 9.16 -3.58 18.40
C MET A 1 8.80 -2.55 17.33
N LYS A 2 9.69 -2.28 16.37
CA LYS A 2 9.42 -1.38 15.26
C LYS A 2 8.31 -1.95 14.37
N THR A 3 7.32 -1.15 14.01
CA THR A 3 6.14 -1.59 13.24
C THR A 3 6.01 -0.89 11.89
N ILE A 4 6.79 0.16 11.62
CA ILE A 4 6.76 0.90 10.35
C ILE A 4 8.12 0.81 9.70
N TYR A 5 8.17 0.33 8.46
CA TYR A 5 9.37 0.23 7.65
C TYR A 5 9.20 1.09 6.40
N LYS A 6 10.19 1.94 6.13
CA LYS A 6 10.26 2.78 4.93
C LYS A 6 11.48 2.40 4.12
N SER A 7 11.42 2.51 2.80
CA SER A 7 12.59 2.24 1.96
C SER A 7 13.78 3.13 2.36
N PRO A 8 15.02 2.61 2.46
CA PRO A 8 15.48 1.25 2.13
C PRO A 8 15.61 0.29 3.35
N GLU A 9 14.84 0.48 4.42
CA GLU A 9 14.98 -0.30 5.65
C GLU A 9 14.70 -1.80 5.46
N GLU A 10 15.44 -2.66 6.17
CA GLU A 10 15.33 -4.12 6.06
C GLU A 10 14.00 -4.66 6.63
N ILE A 11 13.04 -4.96 5.75
CA ILE A 11 11.72 -5.52 6.10
C ILE A 11 11.79 -6.94 6.67
N SER A 12 12.90 -7.65 6.48
CA SER A 12 13.14 -9.00 7.02
C SER A 12 13.26 -9.01 8.55
N LYS A 13 13.55 -7.85 9.16
CA LYS A 13 13.62 -7.64 10.62
C LYS A 13 12.26 -7.41 11.28
N ARG A 14 11.15 -7.51 10.53
CA ARG A 14 9.80 -7.37 11.09
C ARG A 14 9.45 -8.51 12.05
N ASP A 15 8.50 -8.23 12.94
CA ASP A 15 7.82 -9.29 13.69
C ASP A 15 6.93 -10.09 12.73
N LYS A 16 7.27 -11.37 12.50
CA LYS A 16 6.54 -12.27 11.59
C LYS A 16 5.25 -12.82 12.19
N ASN A 17 5.03 -12.65 13.49
CA ASN A 17 3.75 -13.00 14.12
C ASN A 17 2.68 -11.92 13.89
N LYS A 18 3.09 -10.75 13.39
CA LYS A 18 2.20 -9.62 13.13
C LYS A 18 1.92 -9.52 11.63
N PRO A 19 0.64 -9.47 11.21
CA PRO A 19 0.31 -9.31 9.80
C PRO A 19 0.84 -7.98 9.25
N SER A 20 1.18 -7.98 7.97
CA SER A 20 1.85 -6.87 7.29
C SER A 20 0.99 -6.23 6.21
N ILE A 21 1.10 -4.91 6.07
CA ILE A 21 0.39 -4.10 5.09
C ILE A 21 1.40 -3.30 4.26
N PHE A 22 1.33 -3.43 2.94
CA PHE A 22 2.01 -2.50 2.03
C PHE A 22 1.06 -1.36 1.61
N LEU A 23 1.56 -0.12 1.63
CA LEU A 23 0.81 1.08 1.25
C LEU A 23 1.13 1.48 -0.20
N ALA A 24 0.48 0.80 -1.16
CA ALA A 24 0.60 1.10 -2.59
C ALA A 24 -0.35 2.23 -3.02
N GLY A 25 0.00 2.93 -4.09
CA GLY A 25 -0.86 3.93 -4.69
C GLY A 25 -0.21 5.30 -4.80
N SER A 26 -1.05 6.32 -4.88
CA SER A 26 -0.67 7.68 -5.23
C SER A 26 0.36 8.29 -4.27
N ILE A 27 1.56 8.57 -4.81
CA ILE A 27 2.66 9.31 -4.18
C ILE A 27 3.12 10.37 -5.19
N GLU A 28 2.25 11.33 -5.50
CA GLU A 28 2.63 12.48 -6.32
C GLU A 28 2.90 13.66 -5.39
N MET A 29 4.18 14.03 -5.26
CA MET A 29 4.59 15.18 -4.44
C MET A 29 3.80 16.43 -4.84
N ASN A 30 3.28 17.13 -3.83
CA ASN A 30 2.45 18.34 -3.94
C ASN A 30 1.03 18.17 -4.52
N LYS A 31 0.60 16.95 -4.88
CA LYS A 31 -0.77 16.69 -5.34
C LYS A 31 -1.51 15.69 -4.45
N ALA A 32 -0.86 14.60 -4.07
CA ALA A 32 -1.46 13.59 -3.22
C ALA A 32 -1.33 13.98 -1.74
N ILE A 33 -2.46 13.95 -1.02
CA ILE A 33 -2.51 14.03 0.45
C ILE A 33 -1.58 12.96 1.04
N ASP A 34 -0.94 13.22 2.18
CA ASP A 34 -0.17 12.21 2.92
C ASP A 34 -1.09 11.21 3.63
N TRP A 35 -1.79 10.42 2.83
CA TRP A 35 -2.69 9.38 3.30
C TRP A 35 -1.92 8.23 3.98
N GLN A 36 -0.63 8.07 3.66
CA GLN A 36 0.21 7.05 4.27
C GLN A 36 0.40 7.31 5.77
N SER A 37 0.59 8.57 6.19
CA SER A 37 0.67 8.91 7.61
C SER A 37 -0.60 8.58 8.39
N ASN A 38 -1.80 8.74 7.79
CA ASN A 38 -3.05 8.31 8.43
C ASN A 38 -3.08 6.79 8.63
N CYS A 39 -2.68 6.01 7.62
CA CYS A 39 -2.57 4.56 7.74
C CYS A 39 -1.54 4.14 8.82
N GLU A 40 -0.37 4.80 8.86
CA GLU A 40 0.64 4.57 9.89
C GLU A 40 0.08 4.78 11.30
N GLU A 41 -0.60 5.91 11.53
CA GLU A 41 -1.19 6.25 12.82
C GLU A 41 -2.26 5.22 13.24
N LYS A 42 -3.17 4.86 12.33
CA LYS A 42 -4.33 4.03 12.69
C LYS A 42 -4.06 2.52 12.71
N LEU A 43 -3.06 2.04 11.98
CA LEU A 43 -2.88 0.61 11.76
C LEU A 43 -1.59 0.04 12.37
N SER A 44 -0.59 0.86 12.71
CA SER A 44 0.72 0.36 13.17
C SER A 44 0.69 -0.37 14.52
N ASP A 45 -0.36 -0.22 15.31
CA ASP A 45 -0.57 -0.98 16.54
C ASP A 45 -0.92 -2.45 16.26
N GLN A 46 -1.67 -2.73 15.18
CA GLN A 46 -2.15 -4.08 14.84
C GLN A 46 -1.41 -4.71 13.66
N TYR A 47 -0.78 -3.89 12.81
CA TYR A 47 -0.06 -4.35 11.62
C TYR A 47 1.40 -3.87 11.59
N THR A 48 2.24 -4.61 10.86
CA THR A 48 3.51 -4.09 10.35
C THR A 48 3.25 -3.32 9.06
N ILE A 49 3.65 -2.06 8.96
CA ILE A 49 3.41 -1.19 7.81
C ILE A 49 4.67 -1.06 6.97
N PHE A 50 4.57 -1.34 5.68
CA PHE A 50 5.56 -1.01 4.67
C PHE A 50 5.10 0.23 3.91
N ASN A 51 5.76 1.36 4.17
CA ASN A 51 5.44 2.63 3.53
C ASN A 51 6.53 3.00 2.50
N PRO A 52 6.24 2.97 1.19
CA PRO A 52 7.21 3.31 0.16
C PRO A 52 7.53 4.82 0.09
N ARG A 53 6.70 5.69 0.68
CA ARG A 53 6.91 7.14 0.71
C ARG A 53 8.07 7.52 1.63
N ARG A 54 9.21 7.88 1.04
CA ARG A 54 10.39 8.41 1.76
C ARG A 54 10.18 9.88 2.16
N LYS A 55 10.71 10.26 3.33
CA LYS A 55 10.84 11.69 3.72
C LYS A 55 11.95 12.40 2.94
N SER A 56 13.02 11.68 2.59
CA SER A 56 14.20 12.18 1.89
C SER A 56 14.28 11.63 0.46
N TRP A 57 13.19 11.75 -0.29
CA TRP A 57 13.22 11.46 -1.73
C TRP A 57 13.83 12.65 -2.46
N ASP A 58 14.82 12.38 -3.32
CA ASP A 58 15.45 13.40 -4.14
C ASP A 58 14.94 13.28 -5.59
N SER A 59 14.26 14.33 -6.06
CA SER A 59 13.76 14.45 -7.43
C SER A 59 14.85 14.41 -8.50
N SER A 60 16.11 14.53 -8.11
CA SER A 60 17.27 14.44 -9.01
C SER A 60 17.54 13.01 -9.49
N TRP A 61 16.95 11.99 -8.87
CA TRP A 61 17.23 10.60 -9.22
C TRP A 61 16.71 10.25 -10.60
N GLU A 62 17.65 9.95 -11.49
CA GLU A 62 17.34 9.44 -12.81
C GLU A 62 16.67 8.07 -12.70
N GLN A 63 15.50 7.91 -13.34
CA GLN A 63 14.72 6.66 -13.35
C GLN A 63 15.31 5.64 -14.33
N LYS A 64 16.52 5.19 -14.04
CA LYS A 64 17.27 4.19 -14.82
C LYS A 64 17.76 3.08 -13.90
N ILE A 65 17.82 1.85 -14.42
CA ILE A 65 18.25 0.69 -13.63
C ILE A 65 19.71 0.80 -13.16
N GLU A 66 20.54 1.59 -13.85
CA GLU A 66 21.91 1.89 -13.48
C GLU A 66 22.03 2.85 -12.29
N ASN A 67 20.98 3.62 -11.98
CA ASN A 67 20.96 4.46 -10.79
C ASN A 67 20.72 3.57 -9.55
N PRO A 68 21.72 3.42 -8.65
CA PRO A 68 21.62 2.50 -7.52
C PRO A 68 20.52 2.90 -6.53
N ASP A 69 20.27 4.19 -6.32
CA ASP A 69 19.26 4.68 -5.37
C ASP A 69 17.84 4.42 -5.89
N PHE A 70 17.60 4.70 -7.17
CA PHE A 70 16.35 4.38 -7.85
C PHE A 70 16.11 2.87 -7.86
N LYS A 71 17.12 2.08 -8.25
CA LYS A 71 17.03 0.61 -8.24
C LYS A 71 16.74 0.07 -6.85
N ALA A 72 17.39 0.60 -5.81
CA ALA A 72 17.16 0.19 -4.43
C ALA A 72 15.73 0.52 -3.97
N GLN A 73 15.17 1.68 -4.34
CA GLN A 73 13.77 2.01 -4.07
C GLN A 73 12.83 0.99 -4.72
N VAL A 74 12.96 0.77 -6.03
CA VAL A 74 12.06 -0.11 -6.79
C VAL A 74 12.16 -1.55 -6.29
N LEU A 75 13.37 -2.05 -6.03
CA LEU A 75 13.55 -3.40 -5.47
C LEU A 75 12.96 -3.53 -4.07
N TRP A 76 13.07 -2.50 -3.24
CA TRP A 76 12.45 -2.49 -1.92
C TRP A 76 10.92 -2.55 -2.02
N GLU A 77 10.32 -1.76 -2.92
CA GLU A 77 8.88 -1.74 -3.16
C GLU A 77 8.38 -3.11 -3.64
N LEU A 78 9.06 -3.71 -4.62
CA LEU A 78 8.73 -5.05 -5.12
C LEU A 78 8.82 -6.11 -4.01
N ASN A 79 9.92 -6.15 -3.25
CA ASN A 79 10.09 -7.09 -2.15
C ASN A 79 9.01 -6.90 -1.06
N ALA A 80 8.66 -5.66 -0.74
CA ALA A 80 7.67 -5.36 0.28
C ALA A 80 6.24 -5.67 -0.19
N LEU A 81 5.93 -5.46 -1.47
CA LEU A 81 4.67 -5.92 -2.09
C LEU A 81 4.56 -7.45 -2.01
N GLU A 82 5.62 -8.19 -2.37
CA GLU A 82 5.64 -9.66 -2.36
C GLU A 82 5.42 -10.22 -0.95
N GLU A 83 6.17 -9.68 0.02
CA GLU A 83 6.19 -10.11 1.42
C GLU A 83 4.96 -9.70 2.24
N SER A 84 4.20 -8.70 1.78
CA SER A 84 3.03 -8.20 2.50
C SER A 84 1.88 -9.22 2.54
N ASP A 85 1.12 -9.24 3.64
CA ASP A 85 -0.10 -10.05 3.75
C ASP A 85 -1.29 -9.34 3.09
N ILE A 86 -1.30 -8.00 3.17
CA ILE A 86 -2.34 -7.12 2.63
C ILE A 86 -1.67 -6.00 1.85
N ILE A 87 -2.28 -5.63 0.72
CA ILE A 87 -1.90 -4.46 -0.06
C ILE A 87 -3.07 -3.47 -0.02
N ILE A 88 -2.86 -2.31 0.60
CA ILE A 88 -3.77 -1.17 0.42
C ILE A 88 -3.34 -0.47 -0.86
N MET A 89 -4.23 -0.39 -1.83
CA MET A 89 -4.00 0.29 -3.10
C MET A 89 -4.94 1.51 -3.18
N TYR A 90 -4.39 2.71 -3.01
CA TYR A 90 -5.18 3.95 -3.05
C TYR A 90 -4.84 4.82 -4.26
N PHE A 91 -5.84 5.08 -5.10
CA PHE A 91 -5.74 5.97 -6.25
C PHE A 91 -6.45 7.30 -5.94
N ALA A 92 -5.64 8.33 -5.65
CA ALA A 92 -6.10 9.67 -5.33
C ALA A 92 -6.50 10.46 -6.59
N GLU A 93 -7.46 11.38 -6.45
CA GLU A 93 -7.80 12.34 -7.50
C GLU A 93 -6.62 13.20 -7.93
N ASP A 94 -6.69 13.75 -9.15
CA ASP A 94 -5.65 14.58 -9.78
C ASP A 94 -4.24 13.96 -9.92
N THR A 95 -4.11 12.65 -9.67
CA THR A 95 -2.90 11.86 -9.94
C THR A 95 -3.01 11.04 -11.23
N LYS A 96 -1.86 10.65 -11.78
CA LYS A 96 -1.75 9.67 -12.87
C LYS A 96 -1.40 8.27 -12.36
N SER A 97 -0.57 8.18 -11.33
CA SER A 97 -0.19 6.93 -10.65
C SER A 97 0.20 5.76 -11.60
N PRO A 98 1.08 5.96 -12.61
CA PRO A 98 1.38 4.92 -13.61
C PRO A 98 2.06 3.68 -13.02
N ILE A 99 2.95 3.86 -12.04
CA ILE A 99 3.60 2.73 -11.35
C ILE A 99 2.59 1.96 -10.50
N SER A 100 1.70 2.66 -9.80
CA SER A 100 0.62 2.01 -9.04
C SER A 100 -0.35 1.23 -9.95
N LEU A 101 -0.60 1.68 -11.18
CA LEU A 101 -1.37 0.90 -12.16
C LEU A 101 -0.63 -0.37 -12.60
N LEU A 102 0.70 -0.34 -12.71
CA LEU A 102 1.52 -1.53 -12.96
C LEU A 102 1.43 -2.51 -11.78
N GLU A 103 1.63 -2.03 -10.56
CA GLU A 103 1.51 -2.83 -9.33
C GLU A 103 0.10 -3.43 -9.17
N PHE A 104 -0.94 -2.64 -9.46
CA PHE A 104 -2.32 -3.10 -9.48
C PHE A 104 -2.49 -4.30 -10.43
N GLY A 105 -1.92 -4.20 -11.65
CA GLY A 105 -1.92 -5.31 -12.61
C GLY A 105 -1.15 -6.54 -12.11
N LEU A 106 0.04 -6.36 -11.52
CA LEU A 106 0.87 -7.44 -10.99
C LEU A 106 0.17 -8.24 -9.88
N TYR A 107 -0.58 -7.55 -9.01
CA TYR A 107 -1.16 -8.14 -7.80
C TYR A 107 -2.68 -8.34 -7.85
N ALA A 108 -3.36 -8.01 -8.96
CA ALA A 108 -4.81 -8.13 -9.10
C ALA A 108 -5.37 -9.52 -8.74
N LYS A 109 -4.60 -10.59 -9.00
CA LYS A 109 -5.01 -11.99 -8.72
C LYS A 109 -4.49 -12.53 -7.39
N SER A 110 -3.72 -11.75 -6.63
CA SER A 110 -3.07 -12.21 -5.39
C SER A 110 -4.03 -12.47 -4.23
N LYS A 111 -5.25 -11.92 -4.30
CA LYS A 111 -6.24 -11.86 -3.20
C LYS A 111 -5.81 -11.04 -1.97
N LYS A 112 -4.61 -10.44 -1.99
CA LYS A 112 -4.07 -9.59 -0.91
C LYS A 112 -4.59 -8.16 -0.95
N MET A 113 -5.12 -7.72 -2.09
CA MET A 113 -5.40 -6.31 -2.34
C MET A 113 -6.74 -5.83 -1.77
N LYS A 114 -6.73 -4.59 -1.25
CA LYS A 114 -7.87 -3.78 -0.84
C LYS A 114 -7.75 -2.44 -1.56
N VAL A 115 -8.75 -2.07 -2.37
CA VAL A 115 -8.63 -0.95 -3.31
C VAL A 115 -9.54 0.20 -2.89
N VAL A 116 -9.03 1.43 -2.96
CA VAL A 116 -9.81 2.66 -2.89
C VAL A 116 -9.49 3.49 -4.12
N VAL A 117 -10.51 4.04 -4.78
CA VAL A 117 -10.34 4.90 -5.96
C VAL A 117 -11.21 6.13 -5.81
N ASP A 118 -10.59 7.31 -5.75
CA ASP A 118 -11.35 8.56 -5.77
C ASP A 118 -12.18 8.68 -7.05
N LYS A 119 -13.36 9.28 -6.93
CA LYS A 119 -14.32 9.40 -8.04
C LYS A 119 -13.73 10.09 -9.28
N ALA A 120 -12.85 11.07 -9.06
CA ALA A 120 -12.22 11.86 -10.13
C ALA A 120 -10.94 11.23 -10.70
N PHE A 121 -10.52 10.04 -10.24
CA PHE A 121 -9.34 9.38 -10.82
C PHE A 121 -9.57 9.01 -12.29
N TRP A 122 -8.71 9.50 -13.17
CA TRP A 122 -8.85 9.47 -14.64
C TRP A 122 -8.97 8.07 -15.28
N ARG A 123 -8.66 7.00 -14.54
CA ARG A 123 -8.78 5.59 -14.96
C ARG A 123 -9.65 4.77 -14.02
N LYS A 124 -10.53 5.40 -13.24
CA LYS A 124 -11.42 4.71 -12.30
C LYS A 124 -12.20 3.57 -12.96
N GLY A 125 -12.83 3.81 -14.11
CA GLY A 125 -13.61 2.77 -14.81
C GLY A 125 -12.80 1.52 -15.16
N ASN A 126 -11.52 1.66 -15.50
CA ASN A 126 -10.64 0.50 -15.73
C ASN A 126 -10.38 -0.27 -14.43
N ILE A 127 -10.15 0.44 -13.32
CA ILE A 127 -9.92 -0.19 -12.02
C ILE A 127 -11.18 -0.92 -11.55
N ASP A 128 -12.35 -0.28 -11.66
CA ASP A 128 -13.65 -0.84 -11.26
C ASP A 128 -13.90 -2.18 -11.99
N ILE A 129 -13.71 -2.23 -13.31
CA ILE A 129 -13.88 -3.44 -14.11
C ILE A 129 -12.91 -4.56 -13.68
N VAL A 130 -11.65 -4.21 -13.38
CA VAL A 130 -10.65 -5.19 -12.92
C VAL A 130 -10.99 -5.70 -11.52
N CYS A 131 -11.42 -4.83 -10.62
CA CYS A 131 -11.89 -5.21 -9.28
C CYS A 131 -13.08 -6.15 -9.36
N GLU A 132 -14.10 -5.82 -10.17
CA GLU A 132 -15.26 -6.69 -10.42
C GLU A 132 -14.83 -8.04 -11.00
N LYS A 133 -14.01 -8.02 -12.06
CA LYS A 133 -13.58 -9.23 -12.77
C LYS A 133 -12.80 -10.21 -11.91
N TYR A 134 -11.95 -9.72 -11.01
CA TYR A 134 -11.08 -10.54 -10.18
C TYR A 134 -11.54 -10.66 -8.72
N GLY A 135 -12.71 -10.09 -8.37
CA GLY A 135 -13.24 -10.14 -7.01
C GLY A 135 -12.36 -9.41 -5.99
N ILE A 136 -11.75 -8.29 -6.38
CA ILE A 136 -10.94 -7.46 -5.47
C ILE A 136 -11.87 -6.57 -4.66
N GLU A 137 -11.73 -6.59 -3.33
CA GLU A 137 -12.52 -5.73 -2.45
C GLU A 137 -12.19 -4.25 -2.72
N GLN A 138 -13.18 -3.51 -3.20
CA GLN A 138 -13.12 -2.07 -3.44
C GLN A 138 -13.96 -1.33 -2.40
N PHE A 139 -13.41 -0.25 -1.84
CA PHE A 139 -14.03 0.55 -0.79
C PHE A 139 -14.27 1.98 -1.27
N ASP A 140 -15.33 2.61 -0.77
CA ASP A 140 -15.72 3.96 -1.19
C ASP A 140 -14.72 5.04 -0.77
N ASN A 141 -14.02 4.83 0.35
CA ASN A 141 -12.97 5.72 0.85
C ASN A 141 -12.01 4.99 1.78
N LEU A 142 -10.89 5.64 2.06
CA LEU A 142 -9.81 5.09 2.88
C LEU A 142 -10.22 4.81 4.32
N ASP A 143 -11.06 5.65 4.93
CA ASP A 143 -11.50 5.48 6.32
C ASP A 143 -12.35 4.21 6.50
N ILE A 144 -13.24 3.91 5.55
CA ILE A 144 -14.03 2.66 5.57
C ILE A 144 -13.08 1.45 5.47
N LEU A 145 -12.08 1.51 4.59
CA LEU A 145 -11.08 0.45 4.45
C LEU A 145 -10.32 0.27 5.78
N ILE A 146 -9.74 1.33 6.35
CA ILE A 146 -8.99 1.29 7.61
C ILE A 146 -9.84 0.69 8.73
N ASN A 147 -11.08 1.17 8.90
CA ASN A 147 -12.00 0.65 9.91
C ASN A 147 -12.34 -0.82 9.71
N SER A 148 -12.42 -1.28 8.45
CA SER A 148 -12.66 -2.70 8.15
C SER A 148 -11.49 -3.59 8.59
N LEU A 149 -10.24 -3.11 8.47
CA LEU A 149 -9.04 -3.84 8.90
C LEU A 149 -8.96 -3.92 10.42
N ILE A 150 -9.18 -2.80 11.12
CA ILE A 150 -9.21 -2.75 12.59
C ILE A 150 -10.23 -3.76 13.14
N LYS A 151 -11.45 -3.78 12.58
CA LYS A 151 -12.49 -4.73 13.03
C LYS A 151 -12.11 -6.19 12.75
N ARG A 152 -11.48 -6.48 11.60
CA ARG A 152 -11.07 -7.84 11.25
C ARG A 152 -10.05 -8.40 12.26
N ASN A 153 -9.11 -7.60 12.73
CA ASN A 153 -8.12 -8.08 13.70
C ASN A 153 -8.74 -8.36 15.07
N GLN A 154 -9.63 -7.48 15.54
CA GLN A 154 -10.36 -7.67 16.81
C GLN A 154 -11.18 -8.97 16.82
N ILE A 155 -11.82 -9.32 15.70
CA ILE A 155 -12.58 -10.57 15.60
C ILE A 155 -11.65 -11.78 15.69
N LYS A 156 -10.47 -11.75 15.04
CA LYS A 156 -9.50 -12.84 15.12
C LYS A 156 -8.97 -13.02 16.54
N GLU A 157 -8.57 -11.93 17.19
CA GLU A 157 -8.10 -11.97 18.58
C GLU A 157 -9.16 -12.56 19.52
N ASN A 158 -10.44 -12.19 19.34
CA ASN A 158 -11.53 -12.74 20.15
C ASN A 158 -11.82 -14.23 19.89
N GLN A 159 -11.47 -14.76 18.70
CA GLN A 159 -11.64 -16.17 18.37
C GLN A 159 -10.48 -17.05 18.85
N GLU A 160 -9.28 -16.49 19.04
CA GLU A 160 -8.10 -17.22 19.54
C GLU A 160 -8.08 -17.37 21.07
N VAL A 161 -8.93 -16.63 21.80
CA VAL A 161 -9.03 -16.64 23.27
C VAL A 161 -10.12 -17.59 23.79
N LEU A 162 -10.93 -18.18 22.90
CA LEU A 162 -11.97 -19.18 23.20
C LEU A 162 -11.49 -20.61 22.89
#